data_AF-A0A250FS86-F1
#
_entry.id   AF-A0A250FS86-F1
#
_cell.length_a   1.000
_cell.length_b   1.000
_cell.length_c   1.000
_cell.angle_alpha   90.00
_cell.angle_beta   90.00
_cell.angle_gamma   90.00
#
_symmetry.space_group_name_H-M   'P 1'
#
loop_
_entity.id
_entity.type
_entity.pdbx_description
1 polymer ?
#
loop_
_entity_poly.entity_id
_entity_poly.type
_entity_poly.pdbx_seq_one_letter_code
_entity_poly.pdbx_strand_id
1 'polypeptide(L)'
;MMKYFELQFYDNDSYLLEVSKVDRHKYITCSTCKMILDKRNLIEKHLPTYTIKRKKYHLSCSYDGFKVVSQEFKDLYEVLDWQGLVFYSIPKSKGFYLVECSQQVVINETKRPIEFENKCNECGLYMGVYGSVPSYMDADVIQKLKPNTFYRSNLEFGYDFEQGYSLFASQEITDKLIEHKLIIKKDLIEVLCI
;
A
#
# COMPACT_ATOMS: atom_id res chain seq x y z
N MET A 1 -25.59 -0.71 2.76
CA MET A 1 -24.40 -0.60 1.89
C MET A 1 -23.20 -1.07 2.70
N MET A 2 -22.36 -1.93 2.15
CA MET A 2 -21.16 -2.44 2.83
C MET A 2 -20.20 -1.28 3.09
N LYS A 3 -19.63 -1.21 4.29
CA LYS A 3 -18.59 -0.22 4.61
C LYS A 3 -17.22 -0.73 4.16
N TYR A 4 -16.38 0.20 3.75
CA TYR A 4 -14.97 -0.05 3.43
C TYR A 4 -14.09 0.86 4.27
N PHE A 5 -12.90 0.38 4.56
CA PHE A 5 -11.93 1.08 5.40
C PHE A 5 -10.57 1.07 4.72
N GLU A 6 -9.87 2.19 4.85
CA GLU A 6 -8.43 2.27 4.62
C GLU A 6 -7.69 1.74 5.86
N LEU A 7 -6.75 0.82 5.61
CA LEU A 7 -5.89 0.22 6.62
C LEU A 7 -4.64 1.08 6.80
N GLN A 8 -4.39 1.51 8.04
CA GLN A 8 -3.15 2.20 8.40
C GLN A 8 -2.01 1.20 8.57
N PHE A 9 -0.85 1.54 8.00
CA PHE A 9 0.39 0.79 8.15
C PHE A 9 1.38 1.62 8.96
N TYR A 10 1.99 1.00 9.96
CA TYR A 10 3.00 1.66 10.79
C TYR A 10 4.39 1.52 10.17
N ASP A 11 5.23 2.53 10.29
CA ASP A 11 6.61 2.43 9.85
C ASP A 11 7.36 1.32 10.60
N ASN A 12 8.03 0.46 9.84
CA ASN A 12 8.86 -0.64 10.36
C ASN A 12 10.37 -0.33 10.42
N ASP A 13 10.72 0.97 10.34
CA ASP A 13 12.08 1.51 10.37
C ASP A 13 13.03 0.96 9.29
N SER A 14 12.49 0.55 8.13
CA SER A 14 13.27 -0.04 7.04
C SER A 14 13.04 0.64 5.69
N TYR A 15 13.96 0.40 4.76
CA TYR A 15 13.84 0.72 3.33
C TYR A 15 14.03 -0.59 2.57
N LEU A 16 13.17 -0.91 1.61
CA LEU A 16 13.35 -2.06 0.74
C LEU A 16 14.47 -1.81 -0.27
N LEU A 17 14.41 -0.67 -0.93
CA LEU A 17 15.25 -0.33 -2.06
C LEU A 17 16.63 0.18 -1.63
N GLU A 18 16.80 0.56 -0.36
CA GLU A 18 18.01 1.19 0.19
C GLU A 18 18.58 2.27 -0.76
N VAL A 19 17.70 3.02 -1.44
CA VAL A 19 18.11 4.02 -2.42
C VAL A 19 18.71 5.20 -1.69
N SER A 20 20.05 5.23 -1.58
CA SER A 20 20.71 6.52 -1.38
C SER A 20 20.42 7.39 -2.60
N LYS A 21 20.25 8.72 -2.43
CA LYS A 21 20.07 9.64 -3.56
C LYS A 21 21.19 9.49 -4.61
N VAL A 22 22.38 9.05 -4.18
CA VAL A 22 23.57 8.84 -5.02
C VAL A 22 23.45 7.58 -5.89
N ASP A 23 22.77 6.53 -5.41
CA ASP A 23 22.63 5.25 -6.10
C ASP A 23 21.48 5.20 -7.12
N ARG A 24 20.74 6.30 -7.31
CA ARG A 24 19.58 6.35 -8.22
C ARG A 24 19.88 5.96 -9.66
N HIS A 25 21.13 6.15 -10.10
CA HIS A 25 21.61 5.75 -11.42
C HIS A 25 21.55 4.23 -11.66
N LYS A 26 21.39 3.41 -10.61
CA LYS A 26 21.27 1.95 -10.69
C LYS A 26 19.85 1.48 -10.99
N TYR A 27 18.89 2.40 -11.11
CA TYR A 27 17.48 2.10 -11.34
C TYR A 27 17.02 2.62 -12.70
N ILE A 28 16.00 1.97 -13.26
CA ILE A 28 15.28 2.47 -14.43
C ILE A 28 14.48 3.68 -13.95
N THR A 29 14.95 4.86 -14.32
CA THR A 29 14.37 6.14 -13.91
C THR A 29 13.98 6.98 -15.11
N CYS A 30 13.01 7.86 -14.93
CA CYS A 30 12.69 8.88 -15.91
C CYS A 30 13.94 9.75 -16.17
N SER A 31 14.30 9.94 -17.44
CA SER A 31 15.44 10.75 -17.85
C SER A 31 15.36 12.18 -17.33
N THR A 32 14.14 12.72 -17.19
CA THR A 32 13.84 14.08 -16.75
C THR A 32 13.69 14.19 -15.24
N CYS A 33 12.66 13.57 -14.65
CA CYS A 33 12.35 13.76 -13.22
C CYS A 33 13.04 12.78 -12.29
N LYS A 34 13.77 11.78 -12.81
CA LYS A 34 14.48 10.74 -12.03
C LYS A 34 13.58 9.85 -11.16
N MET A 35 12.26 9.91 -11.32
CA MET A 35 11.32 8.97 -10.70
C MET A 35 11.60 7.54 -11.17
N ILE A 36 11.51 6.58 -10.25
CA ILE A 36 11.64 5.15 -10.57
C ILE A 36 10.43 4.71 -11.39
N LEU A 37 10.67 4.14 -12.57
CA LEU A 37 9.62 3.70 -13.50
C LEU A 37 9.20 2.24 -13.30
N ASP A 38 9.99 1.47 -12.55
CA ASP A 38 9.87 0.02 -12.48
C ASP A 38 10.06 -0.48 -11.04
N LYS A 39 9.20 -0.01 -10.12
CA LYS A 39 9.25 -0.41 -8.70
C LYS A 39 9.15 -1.93 -8.54
N ARG A 40 8.38 -2.61 -9.39
CA ARG A 40 8.14 -4.06 -9.31
C ARG A 40 9.41 -4.89 -9.49
N ASN A 41 10.19 -4.65 -10.54
CA ASN A 41 11.43 -5.40 -10.74
C ASN A 41 12.45 -5.13 -9.62
N LEU A 42 12.34 -3.98 -8.92
CA LEU A 42 13.18 -3.71 -7.77
C LEU A 42 12.79 -4.53 -6.54
N ILE A 43 11.51 -4.88 -6.36
CA ILE A 43 11.09 -5.80 -5.29
C ILE A 43 11.87 -7.10 -5.43
N GLU A 44 11.81 -7.75 -6.58
CA GLU A 44 12.46 -9.04 -6.82
C GLU A 44 13.98 -8.97 -6.57
N LYS A 45 14.61 -7.87 -6.99
CA LYS A 45 16.05 -7.66 -6.83
C LYS A 45 16.48 -7.44 -5.37
N HIS A 46 15.69 -6.70 -4.59
CA HIS A 46 16.09 -6.26 -3.25
C HIS A 46 15.51 -7.11 -2.10
N LEU A 47 14.43 -7.86 -2.36
CA LEU A 47 13.77 -8.70 -1.36
C LEU A 47 14.72 -9.72 -0.69
N PRO A 48 15.68 -10.37 -1.38
CA PRO A 48 16.61 -11.31 -0.74
C PRO A 48 17.49 -10.69 0.34
N THR A 49 17.77 -9.38 0.24
CA THR A 49 18.60 -8.63 1.19
C THR A 49 17.79 -7.83 2.20
N TYR A 50 16.51 -7.61 1.94
CA TYR A 50 15.61 -6.81 2.77
C TYR A 50 15.46 -7.36 4.18
N THR A 51 15.58 -6.49 5.18
CA THR A 51 15.40 -6.83 6.59
C THR A 51 14.51 -5.81 7.28
N ILE A 52 13.42 -6.30 7.86
CA ILE A 52 12.51 -5.48 8.68
C ILE A 52 13.20 -5.21 10.02
N LYS A 53 13.32 -3.94 10.40
CA LYS A 53 13.96 -3.57 11.67
C LYS A 53 12.99 -3.65 12.84
N ARG A 54 11.76 -3.16 12.67
CA ARG A 54 10.73 -3.16 13.73
C ARG A 54 9.63 -4.19 13.43
N LYS A 55 9.64 -5.30 14.18
CA LYS A 55 8.80 -6.49 13.95
C LYS A 55 7.60 -6.63 14.90
N LYS A 56 7.14 -5.54 15.51
CA LYS A 56 6.04 -5.57 16.51
C LYS A 56 4.64 -5.41 15.93
N TYR A 57 4.52 -5.16 14.63
CA TYR A 57 3.27 -4.84 13.95
C TYR A 57 2.87 -5.94 12.99
N HIS A 58 1.58 -6.28 12.96
CA HIS A 58 1.04 -7.20 11.95
C HIS A 58 0.85 -6.55 10.59
N LEU A 59 0.64 -5.22 10.55
CA LEU A 59 0.60 -4.39 9.35
C LEU A 59 1.64 -3.28 9.51
N SER A 60 2.64 -3.25 8.62
CA SER A 60 3.68 -2.23 8.63
C SER A 60 4.18 -1.86 7.24
N CYS A 61 4.82 -0.72 7.09
CA CYS A 61 5.41 -0.30 5.82
C CYS A 61 6.88 0.09 5.96
N SER A 62 7.64 -0.10 4.89
CA SER A 62 8.92 0.55 4.72
C SER A 62 8.73 2.02 4.32
N TYR A 63 9.74 2.84 4.54
CA TYR A 63 9.71 4.26 4.20
C TYR A 63 9.58 4.53 2.69
N ASP A 64 9.95 3.56 1.85
CA ASP A 64 9.78 3.59 0.40
C ASP A 64 8.44 3.01 -0.09
N GLY A 65 7.44 2.95 0.79
CA GLY A 65 6.03 2.71 0.42
C GLY A 65 5.62 1.24 0.30
N PHE A 66 6.51 0.29 0.58
CA PHE A 66 6.19 -1.14 0.50
C PHE A 66 5.52 -1.65 1.76
N LYS A 67 4.42 -2.38 1.60
CA LYS A 67 3.62 -2.91 2.70
C LYS A 67 4.10 -4.29 3.10
N VAL A 68 4.09 -4.55 4.39
CA VAL A 68 4.56 -5.77 5.02
C VAL A 68 3.50 -6.23 6.01
N VAL A 69 3.23 -7.53 6.00
CA VAL A 69 2.35 -8.18 6.97
C VAL A 69 3.03 -9.35 7.66
N SER A 70 2.54 -9.68 8.86
CA SER A 70 2.98 -10.85 9.63
C SER A 70 2.43 -12.18 9.07
N GLN A 71 3.00 -13.30 9.50
CA GLN A 71 2.51 -14.64 9.24
C GLN A 71 1.05 -14.81 9.66
N GLU A 72 0.67 -14.33 10.84
CA GLU A 72 -0.68 -14.51 11.39
C GLU A 72 -1.74 -13.83 10.50
N PHE A 73 -1.39 -12.70 9.89
CA PHE A 73 -2.24 -12.05 8.88
C PHE A 73 -2.37 -12.90 7.62
N LYS A 74 -1.26 -13.43 7.11
CA LYS A 74 -1.25 -14.28 5.91
C LYS A 74 -2.05 -15.57 6.14
N ASP A 75 -1.89 -16.21 7.28
CA ASP A 75 -2.60 -17.43 7.62
C ASP A 75 -4.11 -17.17 7.68
N LEU A 76 -4.53 -16.07 8.33
CA LEU A 76 -5.95 -15.69 8.37
C LEU A 76 -6.49 -15.37 6.97
N TYR A 77 -5.71 -14.68 6.14
CA TYR A 77 -6.05 -14.39 4.76
C TYR A 77 -6.32 -15.67 3.95
N GLU A 78 -5.45 -16.67 4.09
CA GLU A 78 -5.58 -17.96 3.39
C GLU A 78 -6.74 -18.81 3.94
N VAL A 79 -6.92 -18.86 5.26
CA VAL A 79 -8.00 -19.62 5.90
C VAL A 79 -9.39 -19.09 5.53
N LEU A 80 -9.52 -17.77 5.42
CA LEU A 80 -10.80 -17.12 5.08
C LEU A 80 -10.99 -16.89 3.57
N ASP A 81 -10.07 -17.42 2.74
CA ASP A 81 -10.10 -17.32 1.28
C ASP A 81 -10.29 -15.88 0.77
N TRP A 82 -9.59 -14.94 1.42
CA TRP A 82 -9.59 -13.55 1.00
C TRP A 82 -8.80 -13.38 -0.30
N GLN A 83 -9.12 -12.33 -1.04
CA GLN A 83 -8.61 -12.11 -2.39
C GLN A 83 -7.93 -10.74 -2.54
N GLY A 84 -7.16 -10.56 -3.61
CA GLY A 84 -6.61 -9.27 -4.02
C GLY A 84 -5.21 -8.92 -3.48
N LEU A 85 -4.57 -9.78 -2.69
CA LEU A 85 -3.19 -9.61 -2.22
C LEU A 85 -2.27 -10.69 -2.79
N VAL A 86 -1.04 -10.31 -3.09
CA VAL A 86 0.07 -11.22 -3.44
C VAL A 86 1.12 -11.10 -2.35
N PHE A 87 1.59 -12.24 -1.86
CA PHE A 87 2.55 -12.32 -0.75
C PHE A 87 3.92 -12.76 -1.25
N TYR A 88 4.95 -12.01 -0.86
CA TYR A 88 6.35 -12.35 -1.13
C TYR A 88 7.09 -12.58 0.16
N SER A 89 7.67 -13.77 0.31
CA SER A 89 8.49 -14.15 1.46
C SER A 89 9.70 -13.23 1.58
N ILE A 90 10.00 -12.74 2.79
CA ILE A 90 11.19 -11.94 3.08
C ILE A 90 12.25 -12.85 3.73
N PRO A 91 13.29 -13.32 3.01
CA PRO A 91 14.16 -14.38 3.51
C PRO A 91 14.87 -14.05 4.83
N LYS A 92 15.29 -12.79 5.01
CA LYS A 92 15.96 -12.33 6.25
C LYS A 92 14.99 -11.94 7.38
N SER A 93 13.68 -11.99 7.13
CA SER A 93 12.65 -11.69 8.13
C SER A 93 11.54 -12.74 8.09
N LYS A 94 11.89 -13.98 8.45
CA LYS A 94 10.94 -15.10 8.56
C LYS A 94 9.71 -14.72 9.39
N GLY A 95 8.54 -15.18 8.95
CA GLY A 95 7.26 -14.83 9.55
C GLY A 95 6.72 -13.46 9.12
N PHE A 96 7.35 -12.81 8.14
CA PHE A 96 6.86 -11.58 7.53
C PHE A 96 6.91 -11.66 6.01
N TYR A 97 5.98 -10.95 5.38
CA TYR A 97 5.75 -10.97 3.95
C TYR A 97 5.56 -9.56 3.43
N LEU A 98 6.19 -9.25 2.30
CA LEU A 98 5.83 -8.07 1.53
C LEU A 98 4.51 -8.36 0.81
N VAL A 99 3.60 -7.39 0.77
CA VAL A 99 2.32 -7.52 0.09
C VAL A 99 2.15 -6.49 -1.03
N GLU A 100 1.67 -6.97 -2.16
CA GLU A 100 1.16 -6.14 -3.25
C GLU A 100 -0.33 -6.40 -3.45
N CYS A 101 -1.08 -5.34 -3.75
CA CYS A 101 -2.48 -5.45 -4.13
C CYS A 101 -2.64 -5.10 -5.62
N SER A 102 -3.17 -6.02 -6.42
CA SER A 102 -3.36 -5.80 -7.86
C SER A 102 -4.73 -5.20 -8.20
N GLN A 103 -5.71 -5.34 -7.31
CA GLN A 103 -7.06 -4.86 -7.52
C GLN A 103 -7.14 -3.37 -7.22
N GLN A 104 -7.26 -2.55 -8.26
CA GLN A 104 -7.25 -1.11 -8.13
C GLN A 104 -8.67 -0.53 -8.12
N VAL A 105 -8.89 0.50 -7.29
CA VAL A 105 -10.13 1.29 -7.25
C VAL A 105 -9.82 2.76 -7.44
N VAL A 106 -10.71 3.47 -8.14
CA VAL A 106 -10.60 4.91 -8.35
C VAL A 106 -11.21 5.63 -7.16
N ILE A 107 -10.44 6.51 -6.54
CA ILE A 107 -10.93 7.41 -5.49
C ILE A 107 -11.50 8.69 -6.11
N ASN A 108 -12.48 9.30 -5.45
CA ASN A 108 -13.07 10.56 -5.92
C ASN A 108 -12.17 11.74 -5.53
N GLU A 109 -11.46 12.27 -6.53
CA GLU A 109 -10.51 13.38 -6.39
C GLU A 109 -11.19 14.77 -6.29
N THR A 110 -12.49 14.86 -6.59
CA THR A 110 -13.22 16.15 -6.60
C THR A 110 -13.75 16.54 -5.22
N LYS A 111 -14.10 15.55 -4.38
CA LYS A 111 -14.63 15.80 -3.04
C LYS A 111 -13.55 16.06 -1.99
N ARG A 112 -12.33 15.62 -2.27
CA ARG A 112 -11.16 15.94 -1.46
C ARG A 112 -10.06 16.42 -2.40
N PRO A 113 -9.62 17.68 -2.30
CA PRO A 113 -8.51 18.16 -3.12
C PRO A 113 -7.30 17.26 -2.91
N ILE A 114 -6.93 16.53 -3.96
CA ILE A 114 -5.64 15.86 -4.05
C ILE A 114 -4.69 16.88 -4.66
N GLU A 115 -3.62 17.19 -3.95
CA GLU A 115 -2.58 18.07 -4.47
C GLU A 115 -1.58 17.23 -5.26
N PHE A 116 -1.40 17.63 -6.51
CA PHE A 116 -0.50 17.02 -7.45
C PHE A 116 0.68 17.95 -7.71
N GLU A 117 1.89 17.50 -7.38
CA GLU A 117 3.09 18.30 -7.47
C GLU A 117 3.98 17.83 -8.63
N ASN A 118 4.45 18.78 -9.44
CA ASN A 118 5.49 18.59 -10.46
C ASN A 118 5.25 17.38 -11.39
N LYS A 119 4.19 17.46 -12.20
CA LYS A 119 3.95 16.46 -13.26
C LYS A 119 5.12 16.44 -14.24
N CYS A 120 5.69 15.26 -14.46
CA CYS A 120 6.68 15.07 -15.50
C CYS A 120 6.00 14.81 -16.85
N ASN A 121 6.29 15.64 -17.85
CA ASN A 121 5.74 15.46 -19.21
C ASN A 121 6.27 14.21 -19.92
N GLU A 122 7.43 13.69 -19.51
CA GLU A 122 8.06 12.51 -20.12
C GLU A 122 7.40 11.20 -19.67
N CYS A 123 7.25 10.99 -18.36
CA CYS A 123 6.71 9.74 -17.81
C CYS A 123 5.27 9.85 -17.30
N GLY A 124 4.69 11.05 -17.27
CA GLY A 124 3.33 11.30 -16.78
C GLY A 124 3.17 11.24 -15.25
N LEU A 125 4.21 10.82 -14.51
CA LEU A 125 4.19 10.72 -13.05
C LEU A 125 4.31 12.08 -12.38
N TYR A 126 3.74 12.19 -11.18
CA TYR A 126 3.87 13.34 -10.30
C TYR A 126 4.97 13.09 -9.27
N MET A 127 5.76 14.12 -8.95
CA MET A 127 6.78 14.03 -7.90
C MET A 127 6.12 13.91 -6.52
N GLY A 128 5.02 14.61 -6.30
CA GLY A 128 4.26 14.57 -5.06
C GLY A 128 2.77 14.35 -5.32
N VAL A 129 2.14 13.52 -4.51
CA VAL A 129 0.67 13.33 -4.49
C VAL A 129 0.23 13.35 -3.03
N TYR A 130 -0.53 14.38 -2.64
CA TYR A 130 -0.89 14.62 -1.25
C TYR A 130 -2.42 14.68 -1.05
N GLY A 131 -2.89 14.18 0.10
CA GLY A 131 -4.30 14.30 0.50
C GLY A 131 -4.91 12.99 1.01
N SER A 132 -4.27 12.30 1.96
CA SER A 132 -4.53 10.86 2.14
C SER A 132 -5.82 10.42 2.86
N VAL A 133 -6.45 11.19 3.78
CA VAL A 133 -7.46 10.55 4.68
C VAL A 133 -8.61 11.43 5.23
N PRO A 134 -9.90 11.01 5.17
CA PRO A 134 -10.40 9.78 4.55
C PRO A 134 -10.41 9.85 3.03
N SER A 135 -10.28 8.66 2.43
CA SER A 135 -10.54 8.41 1.01
C SER A 135 -12.05 8.51 0.71
N TYR A 136 -12.40 9.04 -0.45
CA TYR A 136 -13.78 9.08 -0.96
C TYR A 136 -13.93 8.14 -2.16
N MET A 137 -15.06 7.46 -2.27
CA MET A 137 -15.41 6.66 -3.45
C MET A 137 -16.87 6.90 -3.83
N ASP A 138 -17.14 6.87 -5.13
CA ASP A 138 -18.51 6.97 -5.64
C ASP A 138 -19.31 5.72 -5.28
N ALA A 139 -20.61 5.88 -5.04
CA ALA A 139 -21.49 4.76 -4.67
C ALA A 139 -21.48 3.62 -5.70
N ASP A 140 -21.37 3.92 -7.00
CA ASP A 140 -21.33 2.92 -8.05
C ASP A 140 -20.01 2.12 -8.05
N VAL A 141 -18.91 2.72 -7.59
CA VAL A 141 -17.63 2.04 -7.36
C VAL A 141 -17.77 1.08 -6.19
N ILE A 142 -18.27 1.56 -5.04
CA ILE A 142 -18.45 0.75 -3.82
C ILE A 142 -19.36 -0.46 -4.07
N GLN A 143 -20.44 -0.29 -4.84
CA GLN A 143 -21.37 -1.37 -5.17
C GLN A 143 -20.74 -2.51 -6.00
N LYS A 144 -19.65 -2.25 -6.72
CA LYS A 144 -18.95 -3.26 -7.52
C LYS A 144 -17.87 -4.00 -6.72
N LEU A 145 -17.53 -3.53 -5.53
CA LEU A 145 -16.50 -4.14 -4.70
C LEU A 145 -17.03 -5.42 -4.05
N LYS A 146 -16.16 -6.42 -3.96
CA LYS A 146 -16.44 -7.68 -3.28
C LYS A 146 -16.02 -7.57 -1.82
N PRO A 147 -16.81 -8.09 -0.87
CA PRO A 147 -16.51 -7.92 0.55
C PRO A 147 -15.32 -8.76 1.02
N ASN A 148 -15.02 -9.90 0.37
CA ASN A 148 -13.87 -10.75 0.69
C ASN A 148 -12.59 -10.38 -0.08
N THR A 149 -12.50 -9.17 -0.63
CA THR A 149 -11.38 -8.74 -1.49
C THR A 149 -10.75 -7.45 -0.96
N PHE A 150 -9.41 -7.41 -0.94
CA PHE A 150 -8.64 -6.19 -0.70
C PHE A 150 -8.47 -5.40 -2.00
N TYR A 151 -8.46 -4.08 -1.88
CA TYR A 151 -8.28 -3.16 -3.00
C TYR A 151 -7.21 -2.12 -2.68
N ARG A 152 -6.59 -1.52 -3.70
CA ARG A 152 -5.71 -0.37 -3.55
C ARG A 152 -6.20 0.85 -4.30
N SER A 153 -5.81 2.04 -3.84
CA SER A 153 -6.05 3.29 -4.58
C SER A 153 -5.37 3.28 -5.95
N ASN A 154 -5.96 4.00 -6.90
CA ASN A 154 -5.37 4.27 -8.21
C ASN A 154 -4.16 5.21 -8.14
N LEU A 155 -3.99 5.91 -7.03
CA LEU A 155 -2.88 6.82 -6.78
C LEU A 155 -1.93 6.24 -5.74
N GLU A 156 -0.65 6.60 -5.85
CA GLU A 156 0.36 6.39 -4.82
C GLU A 156 0.66 7.74 -4.17
N PHE A 157 0.42 7.85 -2.87
CA PHE A 157 0.55 9.09 -2.11
C PHE A 157 1.92 9.21 -1.47
N GLY A 158 2.42 10.42 -1.34
CA GLY A 158 3.74 10.74 -0.79
C GLY A 158 4.59 11.53 -1.79
N TYR A 159 5.90 11.49 -1.60
CA TYR A 159 6.85 12.23 -2.42
C TYR A 159 7.92 11.30 -2.98
N ASP A 160 8.29 11.50 -4.24
CA ASP A 160 9.36 10.77 -4.91
C ASP A 160 9.16 9.24 -4.84
N PHE A 161 10.22 8.47 -4.61
CA PHE A 161 10.14 7.01 -4.47
C PHE A 161 9.43 6.54 -3.19
N GLU A 162 9.13 7.42 -2.24
CA GLU A 162 8.43 7.11 -0.98
C GLU A 162 6.91 6.99 -1.17
N GLN A 163 6.42 7.28 -2.38
CA GLN A 163 5.01 7.13 -2.70
C GLN A 163 4.51 5.70 -2.51
N GLY A 164 3.35 5.54 -1.89
CA GLY A 164 2.66 4.26 -1.69
C GLY A 164 1.15 4.38 -1.80
N TYR A 165 0.49 3.31 -2.25
CA TYR A 165 -0.97 3.27 -2.38
C TYR A 165 -1.67 3.16 -1.01
N SER A 166 -2.91 3.61 -0.89
CA SER A 166 -3.78 3.25 0.24
C SER A 166 -4.36 1.85 0.03
N LEU A 167 -4.43 1.03 1.09
CA LEU A 167 -5.00 -0.32 1.03
C LEU A 167 -6.37 -0.33 1.70
N PHE A 168 -7.37 -0.85 1.01
CA PHE A 168 -8.75 -0.89 1.43
C PHE A 168 -9.24 -2.31 1.67
N ALA A 169 -10.09 -2.48 2.67
CA ALA A 169 -10.78 -3.72 2.98
C ALA A 169 -12.22 -3.44 3.41
N SER A 170 -13.11 -4.42 3.22
CA SER A 170 -14.49 -4.30 3.68
C SER A 170 -14.57 -4.40 5.20
N GLN A 171 -15.72 -4.01 5.75
CA GLN A 171 -16.03 -4.21 7.16
C GLN A 171 -15.89 -5.67 7.61
N GLU A 172 -16.31 -6.62 6.76
CA GLU A 172 -16.22 -8.06 7.08
C GLU A 172 -14.78 -8.50 7.34
N ILE A 173 -13.84 -8.05 6.51
CA ILE A 173 -12.42 -8.35 6.69
C ILE A 173 -11.90 -7.63 7.95
N THR A 174 -12.18 -6.33 8.10
CA THR A 174 -11.64 -5.57 9.24
C THR A 174 -12.15 -6.08 10.59
N ASP A 175 -13.39 -6.52 10.66
CA ASP A 175 -13.96 -7.09 11.88
C ASP A 175 -13.23 -8.39 12.25
N LYS A 176 -12.88 -9.23 11.28
CA LYS A 176 -12.05 -10.43 11.51
C LYS A 176 -10.62 -10.12 11.92
N LEU A 177 -10.00 -9.10 11.32
CA LEU A 177 -8.67 -8.65 11.73
C LEU A 177 -8.66 -8.15 13.18
N ILE A 178 -9.71 -7.44 13.60
CA ILE A 178 -9.88 -6.97 14.99
C ILE A 178 -10.14 -8.16 15.94
N GLU A 179 -11.02 -9.09 15.56
CA GLU A 179 -11.34 -10.29 16.34
C GLU A 179 -10.07 -11.11 16.67
N HIS A 180 -9.16 -11.21 15.69
CA HIS A 180 -7.87 -11.90 15.83
C HIS A 180 -6.75 -11.02 16.39
N LYS A 181 -7.06 -9.79 16.84
CA LYS A 181 -6.11 -8.82 17.42
C LYS A 181 -4.94 -8.46 16.52
N LEU A 182 -5.12 -8.56 15.20
CA LEU A 182 -4.10 -8.18 14.22
C LEU A 182 -4.07 -6.66 14.00
N ILE A 183 -5.22 -6.01 14.19
CA ILE A 183 -5.38 -4.55 14.15
C ILE A 183 -6.33 -4.11 15.27
N ILE A 184 -6.39 -2.80 15.52
CA ILE A 184 -7.38 -2.15 16.38
C ILE A 184 -8.19 -1.13 15.57
N LYS A 185 -9.34 -0.68 16.12
CA LYS A 185 -10.20 0.31 15.45
C LYS A 185 -9.49 1.62 15.08
N LYS A 186 -8.41 1.98 15.78
CA LYS A 186 -7.61 3.18 15.47
C LYS A 186 -6.78 3.02 14.20
N ASP A 187 -6.56 1.79 13.73
CA ASP A 187 -5.81 1.49 12.50
C ASP A 187 -6.72 1.59 11.26
N LEU A 188 -7.98 2.00 11.43
CA LEU A 188 -8.99 2.05 10.38
C LEU A 188 -9.46 3.48 10.14
N ILE A 189 -9.57 3.84 8.87
CA ILE A 189 -10.18 5.09 8.43
C ILE A 189 -11.33 4.73 7.49
N GLU A 190 -12.56 5.11 7.86
CA GLU A 190 -13.74 4.81 7.04
C GLU A 190 -13.65 5.53 5.69
N VAL A 191 -13.84 4.77 4.61
CA VAL A 191 -13.98 5.31 3.26
C VAL A 191 -15.36 5.94 3.15
N LEU A 192 -15.43 7.20 2.74
CA LEU A 192 -16.68 7.93 2.62
C LEU A 192 -17.30 7.69 1.24
N CYS A 193 -18.55 7.20 1.25
CA CYS A 193 -19.34 7.00 0.04
C CYS A 193 -20.13 8.27 -0.29
N ILE A 194 -20.21 8.60 -1.58
CA ILE A 194 -21.05 9.68 -2.10
C ILE A 194 -22.01 9.21 -3.19
#